data_AF-A0A537KGV2-F1
#
_entry.id   AF-A0A537KGV2-F1
#
_cell.length_a   1.000
_cell.length_b   1.000
_cell.length_c   1.000
_cell.angle_alpha   90.00
_cell.angle_beta   90.00
_cell.angle_gamma   90.00
#
_symmetry.space_group_name_H-M   'P 1'
#
loop_
_entity.id
_entity.type
_entity.pdbx_description
1 polymer ?
#
loop_
_entity_poly.entity_id
_entity_poly.type
_entity_poly.pdbx_seq_one_letter_code
_entity_poly.pdbx_strand_id
1 'polypeptide(L)' 'MTAHHFTVDVEEYFQVSAFAPLVQRADWDRLESRVTGNVARLLDLLARYEARATFFVLGWVAERHPE' A
#
# COMPACT_ATOMS: atom_id res chain seq x y z
N MET A 1 -8.88 -2.67 29.63
CA MET A 1 -9.29 -3.11 28.28
C MET A 1 -8.17 -2.78 27.32
N THR A 2 -7.77 -3.73 26.48
CA THR A 2 -6.72 -3.49 25.47
C THR A 2 -7.39 -3.04 24.18
N ALA A 3 -6.91 -1.95 23.60
CA ALA A 3 -7.34 -1.48 22.28
C ALA A 3 -6.29 -1.88 21.24
N HIS A 4 -6.70 -2.59 20.19
CA HIS A 4 -5.85 -2.94 19.06
C HIS A 4 -6.04 -1.92 17.94
N HIS A 5 -4.94 -1.43 17.39
CA HIS A 5 -4.95 -0.50 16.26
C HIS A 5 -4.29 -1.20 15.07
N PHE A 6 -4.92 -1.11 13.90
CA PHE A 6 -4.38 -1.66 12.68
C PHE A 6 -4.15 -0.53 11.68
N THR A 7 -2.91 -0.43 11.19
CA THR A 7 -2.49 0.59 10.24
C THR A 7 -1.80 -0.07 9.06
N VAL A 8 -1.90 0.56 7.89
CA VAL A 8 -1.36 0.05 6.63
C VAL A 8 -0.60 1.17 5.94
N ASP A 9 0.68 0.96 5.67
CA ASP A 9 1.44 1.81 4.76
C ASP A 9 1.21 1.30 3.33
N VAL A 10 0.68 2.15 2.46
CA VAL A 10 0.36 1.80 1.08
C VAL A 10 1.50 2.26 0.19
N GLU A 11 2.36 1.29 -0.14
CA GLU A 11 3.55 1.43 -0.96
C GLU A 11 3.62 0.28 -1.97
N GLU A 12 4.34 0.49 -3.07
CA GLU A 12 4.68 -0.58 -4.00
C GLU A 12 5.83 -1.44 -3.48
N TYR A 13 5.87 -2.70 -3.92
CA TYR A 13 6.89 -3.66 -3.47
C TYR A 13 8.32 -3.23 -3.78
N PHE A 14 8.50 -2.31 -4.74
CA PHE A 14 9.79 -1.75 -5.13
C PHE A 14 10.18 -0.46 -4.39
N GLN A 15 9.30 0.06 -3.54
CA GLN A 15 9.55 1.27 -2.73
C GLN A 15 10.18 0.94 -1.37
N VAL A 16 10.29 -0.35 -1.03
CA VAL A 16 10.92 -0.81 0.21
C VAL A 16 12.40 -0.43 0.26
N SER A 17 12.88 0.01 1.42
CA SER A 17 14.26 0.48 1.61
C SER A 17 15.33 -0.55 1.21
N ALA A 18 15.02 -1.85 1.35
CA ALA A 18 15.90 -2.94 0.94
C ALA A 18 16.18 -2.97 -0.58
N PHE A 19 15.28 -2.43 -1.41
CA PHE A 19 15.42 -2.38 -2.87
C PHE A 19 15.93 -1.04 -3.38
N ALA A 20 16.10 -0.03 -2.53
CA ALA A 20 16.63 1.28 -2.93
C ALA A 20 17.97 1.24 -3.70
N PRO A 21 18.94 0.33 -3.40
CA PRO A 21 20.17 0.21 -4.19
C PRO A 21 19.95 -0.43 -5.57
N LEU A 22 18.88 -1.20 -5.74
CA LEU A 22 18.63 -2.05 -6.92
C LEU A 22 17.59 -1.45 -7.87
N VAL A 23 16.65 -0.66 -7.34
CA VAL A 23 15.57 -0.06 -8.10
C VAL A 23 15.67 1.46 -7.97
N GLN A 24 16.14 2.10 -9.03
CA GLN A 24 16.18 3.56 -9.07
C GLN A 24 14.75 4.12 -9.16
N ARG A 25 14.53 5.27 -8.52
CA ARG A 25 13.22 5.94 -8.53
C ARG A 25 12.72 6.26 -9.95
N ALA A 26 13.64 6.53 -10.88
CA ALA A 26 13.32 6.78 -12.28
C ALA A 26 12.73 5.57 -13.02
N ASP A 27 12.96 4.35 -12.51
CA ASP A 27 12.47 3.11 -13.11
C ASP A 27 11.13 2.64 -12.52
N TRP A 28 10.60 3.31 -11.49
CA TRP A 28 9.38 2.88 -10.80
C TRP A 28 8.17 2.74 -11.73
N ASP A 29 8.01 3.66 -12.68
CA ASP A 29 6.89 3.65 -13.64
C ASP A 29 6.93 2.48 -14.64
N ARG A 30 8.03 1.72 -14.67
CA ARG A 30 8.23 0.57 -15.56
C ARG A 30 7.91 -0.77 -14.89
N LEU A 31 7.70 -0.74 -13.58
CA LEU A 31 7.41 -1.92 -12.78
C LEU A 31 5.91 -2.10 -12.65
N GLU A 32 5.47 -3.35 -12.63
CA GLU A 32 4.05 -3.69 -12.51
C GLU A 32 3.49 -3.21 -11.18
N SER A 33 2.43 -2.40 -11.20
CA SER A 33 1.72 -2.02 -9.98
C SER A 33 0.94 -3.19 -9.41
N ARG A 34 1.01 -3.38 -8.09
CA ARG A 34 0.25 -4.41 -7.37
C ARG A 34 -0.71 -3.81 -6.33
N VAL A 35 -0.67 -2.50 -6.14
CA VAL A 35 -1.34 -1.82 -5.03
C VAL A 35 -2.85 -2.01 -5.08
N THR A 36 -3.51 -1.76 -6.22
CA THR A 36 -4.97 -1.71 -6.31
C THR A 36 -5.61 -3.06 -5.96
N GLY A 37 -5.08 -4.16 -6.51
CA GLY A 37 -5.59 -5.50 -6.23
C GLY A 37 -5.38 -5.92 -4.77
N ASN A 38 -4.24 -5.56 -4.19
CA ASN A 38 -3.93 -5.89 -2.79
C ASN A 38 -4.78 -5.06 -1.81
N VAL A 39 -4.96 -3.77 -2.08
CA VAL A 39 -5.80 -2.88 -1.28
C VAL A 39 -7.26 -3.32 -1.35
N ALA A 40 -7.80 -3.63 -2.54
CA ALA A 40 -9.16 -4.15 -2.69
C ALA A 40 -9.39 -5.42 -1.85
N ARG A 41 -8.46 -6.38 -1.94
CA ARG A 41 -8.53 -7.61 -1.13
C ARG A 41 -8.47 -7.33 0.37
N LEU A 42 -7.64 -6.38 0.80
CA LEU A 42 -7.54 -6.02 2.22
C LEU A 42 -8.81 -5.33 2.71
N LEU A 43 -9.41 -4.45 1.91
CA LEU A 43 -10.68 -3.81 2.21
C LEU A 43 -11.82 -4.84 2.34
N ASP A 44 -11.89 -5.83 1.46
CA ASP A 44 -12.85 -6.94 1.55
C ASP A 44 -12.69 -7.74 2.86
N LEU A 45 -11.44 -8.00 3.28
CA LEU A 45 -11.15 -8.68 4.53
C LEU A 45 -11.56 -7.82 5.74
N LEU A 46 -11.23 -6.53 5.75
CA LEU A 46 -11.63 -5.62 6.81
C LEU A 46 -13.17 -5.56 6.94
N ALA A 47 -13.86 -5.45 5.81
CA ALA A 47 -15.32 -5.44 5.76
C ALA A 47 -15.91 -6.76 6.30
N ARG A 48 -15.38 -7.91 5.88
CA ARG A 48 -15.84 -9.23 6.33
C ARG A 48 -15.75 -9.42 7.85
N TYR A 49 -14.76 -8.82 8.49
CA TYR A 49 -14.52 -8.95 9.93
C TYR A 49 -14.95 -7.71 10.74
N GLU A 50 -15.65 -6.76 10.11
CA GLU A 50 -16.05 -5.48 10.71
C GLU A 50 -14.88 -4.74 11.39
N ALA A 51 -13.68 -4.91 10.84
CA ALA A 51 -12.45 -4.35 11.35
C ALA A 51 -12.19 -2.96 10.76
N ARG A 52 -11.58 -2.08 11.55
CA ARG A 52 -11.18 -0.73 11.11
C ARG A 52 -9.67 -0.64 11.01
N ALA A 53 -9.20 0.08 10.01
CA ALA A 53 -7.79 0.37 9.81
C ALA A 53 -7.58 1.80 9.32
N THR A 54 -6.39 2.34 9.57
CA THR A 54 -5.93 3.61 9.00
C THR A 54 -4.91 3.33 7.90
N PHE A 55 -5.10 3.93 6.73
CA PHE A 55 -4.21 3.77 5.58
C PHE A 55 -3.38 5.04 5.39
N PHE A 56 -2.07 4.89 5.34
CA PHE A 56 -1.13 5.96 5.01
C PHE A 56 -0.63 5.71 3.59
N VAL A 57 -1.09 6.53 2.64
CA VAL A 57 -0.80 6.33 1.22
C VAL A 57 0.36 7.20 0.79
N LEU A 58 1.39 6.60 0.19
CA LEU A 58 2.50 7.34 -0.39
C LEU A 58 1.98 8.23 -1.53
N GLY A 59 2.38 9.50 -1.56
CA GLY A 59 1.93 10.45 -2.59
C GLY A 59 2.13 9.95 -4.02
N TRP A 60 3.23 9.24 -4.28
CA TRP A 60 3.49 8.62 -5.59
C TRP A 60 2.40 7.62 -6.01
N VAL A 61 1.88 6.85 -5.06
CA VAL A 61 0.78 5.90 -5.27
C VAL A 61 -0.53 6.65 -5.49
N ALA A 62 -0.84 7.62 -4.63
CA ALA A 62 -2.07 8.42 -4.73
C ALA A 62 -2.17 9.21 -6.04
N GLU A 63 -1.05 9.70 -6.58
CA GLU A 63 -0.99 10.39 -7.87
C GLU A 63 -1.30 9.46 -9.07
N ARG A 64 -1.03 8.15 -8.94
CA ARG A 64 -1.19 7.15 -10.01
C ARG A 64 -2.48 6.35 -9.92
N HIS A 65 -3.03 6.26 -8.72
CA HIS A 65 -4.30 5.60 -8.41
C HIS A 65 -5.20 6.58 -7.64
N PRO A 66 -5.71 7.63 -8.29
CA PRO A 66 -6.56 8.62 -7.64
C PRO A 66 -7.99 8.13 -7.37
N GLU A 67 -8.40 6.99 -7.96
CA GLU A 67 -9.67 6.31 -7.71
C GLU A 67 -9.79 5.68 -6.31
#